data_AF-A0A5M3MS97-F1
#
_entry.id   AF-A0A5M3MS97-F1
#
_cell.length_a   1.000
_cell.length_b   1.000
_cell.length_c   1.000
_cell.angle_alpha   90.00
_cell.angle_beta   90.00
_cell.angle_gamma   90.00
#
_symmetry.space_group_name_H-M   'P 1'
#
loop_
_entity.id
_entity.type
_entity.pdbx_description
1 polymer ?
#
loop_
_entity_poly.entity_id
_entity_poly.type
_entity_poly.pdbx_seq_one_letter_code
_entity_poly.pdbx_strand_id
1 'polypeptide(L)'
;MHQILHSLADAGLRGVEMTCADGYIHRVFPILAAYIADHPEQCLVACCMQNWCPKCLVGRDNCGSRSPSENQEQTTTLETLAMQEDGEYPPEFVAHGLHKVYAPFWSDLPHTDIFCCISLDLLHQLHHGVFKDHLVQWCTALVAGGATELDKHLQAIRKSTGCFFGSSYL
;
A
#
# COMPACT_ATOMS: atom_id res chain seq x y z
N MET A 1 1.48 8.92 14.59
CA MET A 1 2.28 7.68 14.51
C MET A 1 3.71 7.85 15.04
N HIS A 2 4.37 8.99 14.81
CA HIS A 2 5.75 9.24 15.26
C HIS A 2 6.01 8.88 16.74
N GLN A 3 5.22 9.42 17.68
CA GLN A 3 5.36 9.12 19.12
C GLN A 3 5.24 7.63 19.47
N ILE A 4 4.40 6.89 18.75
CA ILE A 4 4.19 5.45 19.00
C ILE A 4 5.41 4.65 18.54
N LEU A 5 5.98 5.03 17.39
CA LEU A 5 7.08 4.32 16.74
C LEU A 5 8.47 4.86 17.10
N HIS A 6 8.57 5.90 17.93
CA HIS A 6 9.85 6.44 18.37
C HIS A 6 10.75 5.37 19.02
N SER A 7 10.18 4.52 19.88
CA SER A 7 10.91 3.41 20.50
C SER A 7 11.43 2.38 19.48
N LEU A 8 10.74 2.26 18.33
CA LEU A 8 11.14 1.39 17.23
C LEU A 8 12.37 1.93 16.51
N ALA A 9 12.50 3.25 16.36
CA ALA A 9 13.70 3.86 15.76
C ALA A 9 14.95 3.52 16.58
N ASP A 10 14.87 3.69 17.90
CA ASP A 10 15.94 3.35 18.83
C ASP A 10 16.28 1.86 18.81
N ALA A 11 15.26 1.00 18.84
CA ALA A 11 15.43 -0.45 18.80
C ALA A 11 15.96 -0.92 17.43
N GLY A 12 15.56 -0.30 16.32
CA GLY A 12 16.05 -0.64 14.99
C GLY A 12 17.52 -0.26 14.79
N LEU A 13 18.01 0.79 15.46
CA LEU A 13 19.40 1.22 15.38
C LEU A 13 20.30 0.45 16.36
N ARG A 14 19.84 0.31 17.61
CA ARG A 14 20.66 -0.25 18.70
C ARG A 14 20.38 -1.73 18.94
N GLY A 15 19.30 -2.27 18.42
CA GLY A 15 18.83 -3.62 18.73
C GLY A 15 18.26 -3.71 20.15
N VAL A 16 17.45 -4.73 20.38
CA VAL A 16 16.85 -5.07 21.67
C VAL A 16 16.96 -6.58 21.90
N GLU A 17 17.20 -6.99 23.15
CA GLU A 17 17.20 -8.39 23.51
C GLU A 17 15.76 -8.93 23.51
N MET A 18 15.53 -9.99 22.73
CA MET A 18 14.22 -10.63 22.62
C MET A 18 14.37 -12.14 22.70
N THR A 19 13.44 -12.80 23.39
CA THR A 19 13.31 -14.25 23.38
C THR A 19 12.67 -14.68 22.05
N CYS A 20 13.42 -15.43 21.25
CA CYS A 20 12.94 -15.97 19.98
C CYS A 20 12.09 -17.24 20.20
N ALA A 21 11.42 -17.70 19.15
CA ALA A 21 10.56 -18.88 19.19
C ALA A 21 11.32 -20.19 19.50
N ASP A 22 12.64 -20.19 19.36
CA ASP A 22 13.54 -21.28 19.73
C ASP A 22 13.92 -21.28 21.23
N GLY A 23 13.45 -20.29 22.00
CA GLY A 23 13.71 -20.14 23.44
C GLY A 23 15.03 -19.44 23.78
N TYR A 24 15.84 -19.05 22.79
CA TYR A 24 17.09 -18.31 23.02
C TYR A 24 16.85 -16.80 23.02
N ILE A 25 17.75 -16.06 23.68
CA ILE A 25 17.76 -14.60 23.65
C ILE A 25 18.68 -14.15 22.52
N HIS A 26 18.11 -13.41 21.56
CA HIS A 26 18.87 -12.79 20.48
C HIS A 26 18.74 -11.27 20.56
N ARG A 27 19.79 -10.57 20.10
CA ARG A 27 19.71 -9.14 19.83
C ARG A 27 19.03 -8.93 18.49
N VAL A 28 17.77 -8.47 18.54
CA VAL A 28 16.92 -8.26 17.37
C VAL A 28 16.91 -6.78 17.01
N PHE A 29 16.98 -6.48 15.72
CA PHE A 29 16.88 -5.13 15.17
C PHE A 29 15.56 -5.02 14.42
N PRO A 30 14.47 -4.62 15.09
CA PRO A 30 13.16 -4.55 14.46
C PRO A 30 13.14 -3.43 13.43
N ILE A 31 12.54 -3.72 12.28
CA ILE A 31 12.38 -2.79 11.15
C ILE A 31 10.90 -2.73 10.74
N LEU A 32 10.47 -1.62 10.15
CA LEU A 32 9.18 -1.58 9.48
C LEU A 32 9.29 -2.38 8.18
N ALA A 33 8.73 -3.58 8.16
CA ALA A 33 8.81 -4.47 6.99
C ALA A 33 7.64 -4.27 6.02
N ALA A 34 6.42 -4.08 6.56
CA ALA A 34 5.21 -3.94 5.76
C ALA A 34 4.22 -2.98 6.43
N TYR A 35 3.54 -2.19 5.59
CA TYR A 35 2.47 -1.29 5.99
C TYR A 35 1.22 -1.65 5.19
N ILE A 36 0.21 -2.19 5.88
CA ILE A 36 -1.06 -2.62 5.28
C ILE A 36 -2.11 -1.57 5.63
N ALA A 37 -2.67 -0.96 4.60
CA ALA A 37 -3.62 0.14 4.70
C ALA A 37 -4.46 0.20 3.44
N ASP A 38 -5.62 0.87 3.51
CA ASP A 38 -6.42 1.14 2.33
C ASP A 38 -5.72 2.17 1.42
N HIS A 39 -6.24 2.38 0.20
CA HIS A 39 -5.59 3.29 -0.75
C HIS A 39 -5.46 4.74 -0.25
N PRO A 40 -6.52 5.39 0.29
CA PRO A 40 -6.40 6.70 0.93
C PRO A 40 -5.28 6.78 1.98
N GLU A 41 -5.19 5.78 2.85
CA GLU A 41 -4.20 5.72 3.93
C GLU A 41 -2.79 5.45 3.41
N GLN A 42 -2.65 4.64 2.35
CA GLN A 42 -1.38 4.46 1.63
C GLN A 42 -0.88 5.78 1.05
N CYS A 43 -1.75 6.56 0.38
CA CYS A 43 -1.39 7.87 -0.15
C CYS A 43 -0.94 8.83 0.96
N LEU A 44 -1.66 8.85 2.08
CA LEU A 44 -1.31 9.66 3.24
C LEU A 44 0.09 9.33 3.77
N VAL A 45 0.41 8.04 3.87
CA VAL A 45 1.71 7.56 4.37
C VAL A 45 2.85 7.81 3.36
N ALA A 46 2.56 7.68 2.07
CA ALA A 46 3.46 8.05 0.97
C ALA A 46 3.61 9.57 0.79
N CYS A 47 2.86 10.37 1.56
CA CYS A 47 2.82 11.83 1.48
C CYS A 47 2.36 12.34 0.10
N CYS A 48 1.56 11.56 -0.63
CA CYS A 48 1.00 11.95 -1.91
C CYS A 48 -0.52 12.20 -1.82
N MET A 49 -1.04 12.96 -2.77
CA MET A 49 -2.46 13.28 -2.87
C MET A 49 -3.29 12.02 -3.18
N GLN A 50 -4.56 12.01 -2.77
CA GLN A 50 -5.46 10.90 -3.08
C GLN A 50 -5.62 10.71 -4.61
N ASN A 51 -5.71 9.45 -5.05
CA ASN A 51 -5.74 9.02 -6.46
C ASN A 51 -4.38 9.13 -7.20
N TRP A 52 -3.29 9.32 -6.47
CA TRP A 52 -1.93 9.17 -7.01
C TRP A 52 -1.36 7.79 -6.65
N CYS A 53 -0.33 7.38 -7.37
CA CYS A 53 0.42 6.16 -7.04
C CYS A 53 1.24 6.41 -5.76
N PRO A 54 1.06 5.63 -4.68
CA PRO A 54 1.84 5.79 -3.45
C PRO A 54 3.24 5.16 -3.55
N LYS A 55 3.64 4.66 -4.72
CA LYS A 55 4.92 3.95 -4.95
C LYS A 55 5.75 4.55 -6.08
N CYS A 56 5.15 5.32 -6.96
CA CYS A 56 5.71 5.68 -8.25
C CYS A 56 5.30 7.09 -8.65
N LEU A 57 6.12 7.72 -9.48
CA LEU A 57 5.97 9.12 -9.90
C LEU A 57 4.99 9.28 -11.06
N VAL A 58 4.08 8.32 -11.27
CA VAL A 58 3.11 8.39 -12.35
C VAL A 58 2.11 9.51 -12.04
N GLY A 59 1.92 10.39 -13.01
CA GLY A 59 0.90 11.43 -12.89
C GLY A 59 -0.50 10.82 -12.75
N ARG A 60 -1.36 11.47 -11.97
CA ARG A 60 -2.74 11.05 -11.70
C ARG A 60 -3.50 10.53 -12.93
N ASP A 61 -3.45 11.26 -14.04
CA ASP A 61 -4.21 10.92 -15.25
C ASP A 61 -3.57 9.80 -16.08
N ASN A 62 -2.34 9.40 -15.73
CA ASN A 62 -1.60 8.33 -16.37
C ASN A 62 -1.60 7.03 -15.53
N CYS A 63 -2.27 7.03 -14.38
CA CYS A 63 -2.48 5.83 -13.57
C CYS A 63 -3.19 4.76 -14.40
N GLY A 64 -2.62 3.54 -14.44
CA GLY A 64 -3.13 2.43 -15.25
C GLY A 64 -2.61 2.40 -16.69
N SER A 65 -1.77 3.36 -17.09
CA SER A 65 -1.03 3.26 -18.35
C SER A 65 -0.06 2.07 -18.32
N ARG A 66 0.25 1.51 -19.51
CA ARG A 66 1.24 0.42 -19.64
C ARG A 66 2.69 0.90 -19.62
N SER A 67 2.89 2.21 -19.59
CA SER A 67 4.22 2.80 -19.57
C SER A 67 4.82 2.62 -18.17
N PRO A 68 6.08 2.18 -18.07
CA PRO A 68 6.75 2.15 -16.77
C PRO A 68 6.87 3.58 -16.23
N SER A 69 6.77 3.71 -14.92
CA SER A 69 7.01 4.94 -14.19
C SER A 69 8.14 4.71 -13.18
N GLU A 70 8.91 5.75 -12.91
CA GLU A 70 9.96 5.72 -11.90
C GLU A 70 9.36 5.55 -10.51
N ASN A 71 10.09 4.84 -9.64
CA ASN A 71 9.68 4.68 -8.26
C ASN A 71 9.89 5.99 -7.49
N GLN A 72 9.03 6.22 -6.50
CA GLN A 72 9.22 7.30 -5.57
C GLN A 72 10.37 6.97 -4.61
N GLU A 73 11.21 7.96 -4.31
CA GLU A 73 12.36 7.81 -3.42
C GLU A 73 12.17 8.63 -2.15
N GLN A 74 12.57 8.07 -1.01
CA GLN A 74 12.45 8.73 0.29
C GLN A 74 13.29 10.00 0.40
N THR A 75 14.55 9.96 -0.04
CA THR A 75 15.45 11.11 0.00
C THR A 75 14.83 12.31 -0.71
N THR A 76 14.50 12.12 -1.99
CA THR A 76 13.87 13.14 -2.83
C THR A 76 12.54 13.64 -2.23
N THR A 77 11.71 12.74 -1.68
CA THR A 77 10.44 13.12 -1.05
C THR A 77 10.67 13.98 0.20
N LEU A 78 11.60 13.59 1.09
CA LEU A 78 11.90 14.32 2.31
C LEU A 78 12.52 15.69 2.03
N GLU A 79 13.44 15.78 1.07
CA GLU A 79 14.05 17.05 0.63
C GLU A 79 12.97 18.00 0.08
N THR A 80 12.09 17.50 -0.79
CA THR A 80 11.00 18.29 -1.36
C THR A 80 10.02 18.78 -0.29
N LEU A 81 9.71 17.92 0.70
CA LEU A 81 8.86 18.30 1.84
C LEU A 81 9.52 19.35 2.74
N ALA A 82 10.84 19.24 2.98
CA ALA A 82 11.58 20.21 3.77
C ALA A 82 11.62 21.59 3.10
N MET A 83 11.88 21.65 1.78
CA MET A 83 11.81 22.90 1.01
C MET A 83 10.42 23.54 1.09
N GLN A 84 9.36 22.71 1.02
CA GLN A 84 8.00 23.23 1.18
C GLN A 84 7.79 23.78 2.60
N GLU A 85 8.28 23.09 3.63
CA GLU A 85 8.18 23.55 5.01
C GLU A 85 8.80 24.95 5.20
N ASP A 86 9.95 25.20 4.57
CA ASP A 86 10.65 26.49 4.56
C ASP A 86 9.90 27.59 3.77
N GLY A 87 8.78 27.25 3.14
CA GLY A 87 7.92 28.16 2.39
C GLY A 87 8.20 28.18 0.89
N GLU A 88 9.10 27.34 0.40
CA GLU A 88 9.38 27.21 -1.02
C GLU A 88 8.30 26.38 -1.75
N TYR A 89 8.31 26.43 -3.07
CA TYR A 89 7.39 25.67 -3.90
C TYR A 89 8.14 24.97 -5.04
N PRO A 90 8.90 23.91 -4.71
CA PRO A 90 9.69 23.18 -5.71
C PRO A 90 8.76 22.55 -6.77
N PRO A 91 9.11 22.58 -8.06
CA PRO A 91 8.31 21.96 -9.13
C PRO A 91 7.97 20.49 -8.87
N GLU A 92 8.88 19.77 -8.22
CA GLU A 92 8.77 18.36 -7.82
C GLU A 92 7.59 18.15 -6.86
N PHE A 93 7.28 19.11 -5.98
CA PHE A 93 6.16 19.01 -5.06
C PHE A 93 4.83 18.83 -5.80
N VAL A 94 4.65 19.57 -6.91
CA VAL A 94 3.48 19.44 -7.77
C VAL A 94 3.58 18.22 -8.67
N ALA A 95 4.74 18.01 -9.30
CA ALA A 95 4.95 16.93 -10.26
C ALA A 95 4.76 15.54 -9.64
N HIS A 96 5.21 15.36 -8.39
CA HIS A 96 5.07 14.11 -7.63
C HIS A 96 3.73 14.04 -6.87
N GLY A 97 2.89 15.08 -6.99
CA GLY A 97 1.58 15.13 -6.33
C GLY A 97 1.71 15.05 -4.81
N LEU A 98 2.73 15.68 -4.21
CA LEU A 98 2.96 15.61 -2.78
C LEU A 98 1.93 16.43 -2.00
N HIS A 99 1.59 15.93 -0.81
CA HIS A 99 0.80 16.63 0.19
C HIS A 99 1.74 17.24 1.24
N LYS A 100 1.36 18.40 1.80
CA LYS A 100 2.13 19.03 2.87
C LYS A 100 2.01 18.19 4.13
N VAL A 101 3.05 17.40 4.42
CA VAL A 101 3.15 16.58 5.63
C VAL A 101 4.40 17.01 6.39
N TYR A 102 4.22 17.39 7.66
CA TYR A 102 5.33 17.69 8.54
C TYR A 102 5.87 16.38 9.13
N ALA A 103 7.18 16.15 8.99
CA ALA A 103 7.92 15.02 9.56
C ALA A 103 7.16 13.68 9.49
N PRO A 104 7.07 13.05 8.29
CA PRO A 104 6.44 11.73 8.15
C PRO A 104 7.00 10.75 9.17
N PHE A 105 6.17 9.93 9.80
CA PHE A 105 6.60 9.11 10.97
C PHE A 105 7.78 8.17 10.69
N TRP A 106 7.98 7.81 9.42
CA TRP A 106 9.00 6.90 8.94
C TRP A 106 10.33 7.62 8.62
N SER A 107 10.40 8.95 8.69
CA SER A 107 11.62 9.73 8.40
C SER A 107 12.81 9.31 9.25
N ASP A 108 12.53 8.92 10.50
CA ASP A 108 13.56 8.61 11.50
C ASP A 108 13.76 7.10 11.67
N LEU A 109 12.99 6.27 10.95
CA LEU A 109 13.09 4.82 11.07
C LEU A 109 14.34 4.31 10.33
N PRO A 110 15.26 3.61 11.01
CA PRO A 110 16.44 3.07 10.37
C PRO A 110 16.06 1.92 9.44
N HIS A 111 16.85 1.75 8.37
CA HIS A 111 16.73 0.63 7.43
C HIS A 111 15.32 0.44 6.84
N THR A 112 14.55 1.53 6.71
CA THR A 112 13.16 1.51 6.28
C THR A 112 12.99 2.29 5.00
N ASP A 113 12.42 1.65 3.97
CA ASP A 113 11.90 2.32 2.77
C ASP A 113 10.38 2.20 2.71
N ILE A 114 9.68 3.29 3.04
CA ILE A 114 8.22 3.29 3.12
C ILE A 114 7.56 2.88 1.80
N PHE A 115 8.13 3.25 0.65
CA PHE A 115 7.55 2.95 -0.67
C PHE A 115 7.64 1.46 -0.99
N CYS A 116 8.67 0.79 -0.47
CA CYS A 116 8.80 -0.67 -0.49
C CYS A 116 7.93 -1.36 0.56
N CYS A 117 7.69 -0.73 1.72
CA CYS A 117 6.88 -1.31 2.79
C CYS A 117 5.38 -1.33 2.47
N ILE A 118 4.87 -0.44 1.61
CA ILE A 118 3.44 -0.38 1.28
C ILE A 118 3.01 -1.71 0.64
N SER A 119 2.14 -2.44 1.33
CA SER A 119 1.55 -3.69 0.87
C SER A 119 0.43 -3.43 -0.13
N LEU A 120 0.17 -4.43 -1.00
CA LEU A 120 -1.09 -4.47 -1.74
C LEU A 120 -2.27 -4.59 -0.78
N ASP A 121 -3.34 -3.83 -1.01
CA ASP A 121 -4.60 -4.02 -0.31
C ASP A 121 -5.42 -5.10 -1.02
N LEU A 122 -5.27 -6.34 -0.55
CA LEU A 122 -5.97 -7.47 -1.14
C LEU A 122 -7.49 -7.33 -1.03
N LEU A 123 -8.00 -6.71 0.03
CA LEU A 123 -9.44 -6.66 0.25
C LEU A 123 -10.07 -5.59 -0.63
N HIS A 124 -9.70 -4.31 -0.45
CA HIS A 124 -10.41 -3.23 -1.13
C HIS A 124 -9.95 -3.09 -2.59
N GLN A 125 -8.66 -3.24 -2.89
CA GLN A 125 -8.19 -3.09 -4.27
C GLN A 125 -8.45 -4.35 -5.10
N LEU A 126 -8.02 -5.52 -4.62
CA LEU A 126 -8.12 -6.74 -5.42
C LEU A 126 -9.51 -7.38 -5.36
N HIS A 127 -10.01 -7.72 -4.17
CA HIS A 127 -11.27 -8.47 -4.04
C HIS A 127 -12.52 -7.61 -4.33
N HIS A 128 -12.62 -6.43 -3.72
CA HIS A 128 -13.75 -5.53 -3.93
C HIS A 128 -13.61 -4.73 -5.22
N GLY A 129 -12.47 -4.11 -5.48
CA GLY A 129 -12.26 -3.34 -6.70
C GLY A 129 -12.18 -4.23 -7.95
N VAL A 130 -11.04 -4.86 -8.18
CA VAL A 130 -10.78 -5.56 -9.46
C VAL A 130 -11.70 -6.76 -9.67
N PHE A 131 -11.81 -7.64 -8.68
CA PHE A 131 -12.55 -8.88 -8.84
C PHE A 131 -14.05 -8.63 -8.92
N LYS A 132 -14.65 -8.04 -7.87
CA LYS A 132 -16.10 -7.84 -7.79
C LYS A 132 -16.59 -6.79 -8.80
N ASP A 133 -15.97 -5.62 -8.89
CA ASP A 133 -16.53 -4.53 -9.70
C ASP A 133 -16.17 -4.60 -11.19
N HIS A 134 -15.16 -5.39 -11.58
CA HIS A 134 -14.75 -5.52 -12.99
C HIS A 134 -14.80 -6.95 -13.50
N LEU A 135 -14.04 -7.86 -12.87
CA LEU A 135 -13.86 -9.20 -13.41
C LEU A 135 -15.18 -9.98 -13.45
N VAL A 136 -15.98 -9.94 -12.38
CA VAL A 136 -17.30 -10.61 -12.34
C VAL A 136 -18.21 -10.07 -13.44
N GLN A 137 -18.24 -8.76 -13.66
CA GLN A 137 -19.06 -8.14 -14.69
C GLN A 137 -18.63 -8.59 -16.10
N TRP A 138 -17.32 -8.58 -16.38
CA TRP A 138 -16.79 -9.02 -17.67
C TRP A 138 -17.04 -10.51 -17.92
N CYS A 139 -16.79 -11.36 -16.92
CA CYS A 139 -17.08 -12.79 -17.02
C CYS A 139 -18.57 -13.04 -17.27
N THR A 140 -19.45 -12.31 -16.57
CA THR A 140 -20.91 -12.41 -16.76
C THR A 140 -21.31 -12.04 -18.19
N ALA A 141 -20.70 -11.01 -18.77
CA ALA A 141 -20.99 -10.59 -20.14
C ALA A 141 -20.47 -11.58 -21.20
N LEU A 142 -19.39 -12.32 -20.90
CA LEU A 142 -18.77 -13.27 -21.83
C LEU A 142 -19.39 -14.66 -21.79
N VAL A 143 -19.95 -15.08 -20.65
CA VAL A 143 -20.56 -16.42 -20.49
C VAL A 143 -21.92 -16.47 -21.20
N ALA A 144 -22.07 -17.41 -22.12
CA ALA A 144 -23.37 -17.70 -22.72
C ALA A 144 -24.36 -18.19 -21.64
N GLY A 145 -25.45 -17.45 -21.46
CA GLY A 145 -26.39 -17.67 -20.33
C GLY A 145 -26.22 -16.69 -19.16
N GLY A 146 -25.25 -15.77 -19.24
CA GLY A 146 -25.10 -14.63 -18.34
C GLY A 146 -24.87 -15.04 -16.88
N ALA A 147 -25.44 -14.25 -15.97
CA ALA A 147 -25.24 -14.41 -14.52
C ALA A 147 -25.71 -15.77 -14.01
N THR A 148 -26.83 -16.28 -14.54
CA THR A 148 -27.39 -17.59 -14.13
C THR A 148 -26.44 -18.74 -14.42
N GLU A 149 -25.77 -18.72 -15.57
CA GLU A 149 -24.83 -19.77 -15.92
C GLU A 149 -23.52 -19.64 -15.15
N LEU A 150 -23.04 -18.41 -14.96
CA LEU A 150 -21.88 -18.14 -14.12
C LEU A 150 -22.10 -18.61 -12.67
N ASP A 151 -23.26 -18.36 -12.09
CA ASP A 151 -23.63 -18.82 -10.75
C ASP A 151 -23.59 -20.35 -10.63
N LYS A 152 -24.14 -21.08 -11.60
CA LYS A 152 -24.06 -22.55 -11.61
C LYS A 152 -22.61 -23.05 -11.62
N HIS A 153 -21.73 -22.41 -12.41
CA HIS A 153 -20.31 -22.75 -12.42
C HIS A 153 -19.65 -22.49 -11.08
N LEU A 154 -19.93 -21.34 -10.45
CA LEU A 154 -19.41 -21.01 -9.12
C LEU A 154 -19.90 -22.00 -8.05
N GLN A 155 -21.18 -22.40 -8.10
CA GLN A 155 -21.75 -23.40 -7.19
C GLN A 155 -21.15 -24.80 -7.37
N ALA A 156 -20.68 -25.13 -8.57
CA ALA A 156 -20.01 -26.40 -8.87
C ALA A 156 -18.54 -26.44 -8.42
N ILE A 157 -17.93 -25.28 -8.08
CA ILE A 157 -16.59 -25.24 -7.51
C ILE A 157 -16.60 -25.99 -6.18
N ARG A 158 -15.69 -26.96 -6.04
CA ARG A 158 -15.58 -27.78 -4.83
C ARG A 158 -15.39 -26.87 -3.62
N LYS A 159 -16.33 -26.90 -2.67
CA LYS A 159 -16.23 -26.17 -1.41
C LYS A 159 -14.96 -26.61 -0.68
N SER A 160 -13.92 -25.80 -0.73
CA SER A 160 -12.76 -25.92 0.14
C SER A 160 -13.01 -25.11 1.40
N THR A 161 -12.55 -25.61 2.54
CA THR A 161 -12.69 -24.94 3.84
C THR A 161 -12.09 -23.53 3.74
N GLY A 162 -12.93 -22.49 3.86
CA GLY A 162 -12.51 -21.08 3.83
C GLY A 162 -12.91 -20.26 2.59
N CYS A 163 -13.42 -20.88 1.51
CA CYS A 163 -13.96 -20.16 0.34
C CYS A 163 -15.50 -20.17 0.36
N PHE A 164 -16.11 -19.22 1.05
CA PHE A 164 -17.54 -18.93 0.91
C PHE A 164 -17.71 -17.73 -0.03
N PHE A 165 -17.96 -17.99 -1.31
CA PHE A 165 -18.63 -16.99 -2.16
C PHE A 165 -20.08 -16.92 -1.69
N GLY A 166 -20.36 -16.00 -0.77
CA GLY A 166 -21.73 -15.68 -0.38
C GLY A 166 -22.51 -15.10 -1.56
N SER A 167 -23.84 -15.20 -1.50
CA SER A 167 -24.79 -14.66 -2.48
C SER A 167 -24.68 -13.14 -2.74
N SER A 168 -23.72 -12.46 -2.13
CA SER A 168 -23.47 -11.02 -2.21
C SER A 168 -22.47 -10.61 -3.31
N TYR A 169 -21.98 -11.56 -4.11
CA TYR A 169 -21.03 -11.31 -5.21
C TYR A 169 -21.66 -11.37 -6.61
N LEU A 170 -22.96 -11.65 -6.73
CA LEU A 170 -23.72 -11.63 -7.98
C LEU A 170 -24.90 -10.65 -7.88
#